data_AF-A0A529M2D4-F1
#
_entry.id   AF-A0A529M2D4-F1
#
_cell.length_a   1.000
_cell.length_b   1.000
_cell.length_c   1.000
_cell.angle_alpha   90.00
_cell.angle_beta   90.00
_cell.angle_gamma   90.00
#
_symmetry.space_group_name_H-M   'P 1'
#
loop_
_entity.id
_entity.type
_entity.pdbx_description
1 polymer ?
#
loop_
_entity_poly.entity_id
_entity_poly.type
_entity_poly.pdbx_seq_one_letter_code
_entity_poly.pdbx_strand_id
1 'polypeptide(L)' 'EPDRNLLLRVQAQFHLHDLAIEDAEHPHARPKIEQYGDALFIVARTAQLIEGRVTFGETHLFVGTGYIVSV' A
#
# COMPACT_ATOMS: atom_id res chain seq x y z
N GLU A 1 -0.36 7.76 7.72
CA GLU A 1 0.28 6.44 7.84
C GLU A 1 -0.72 5.47 8.43
N PRO A 2 -0.84 4.25 7.88
CA PRO A 2 -1.76 3.25 8.40
C PRO A 2 -1.34 2.76 9.78
N ASP A 3 -2.34 2.53 10.64
CA ASP A 3 -2.11 1.91 11.94
C ASP A 3 -1.54 0.49 11.76
N ARG A 4 -0.49 0.15 12.52
CA ARG A 4 0.16 -1.16 12.46
C ARG A 4 -0.81 -2.32 12.70
N ASN A 5 -1.78 -2.16 13.60
CA ASN A 5 -2.77 -3.21 13.83
C ASN A 5 -3.70 -3.39 12.63
N LEU A 6 -3.97 -2.34 11.85
CA LEU A 6 -4.69 -2.47 10.59
C LEU A 6 -3.86 -3.29 9.60
N LEU A 7 -2.58 -2.95 9.40
CA LEU A 7 -1.70 -3.68 8.48
C LEU A 7 -1.60 -5.18 8.83
N LEU A 8 -1.45 -5.53 10.11
CA LEU A 8 -1.42 -6.93 10.55
C LEU A 8 -2.75 -7.67 10.30
N ARG A 9 -3.90 -6.98 10.41
CA ARG A 9 -5.20 -7.58 10.04
C ARG A 9 -5.30 -7.82 8.53
N VAL A 10 -4.84 -6.86 7.72
CA VAL A 10 -4.79 -7.03 6.26
C VAL A 10 -3.85 -8.19 5.89
N GLN A 11 -2.69 -8.27 6.54
CA GLN A 11 -1.73 -9.36 6.36
C GLN A 11 -2.39 -10.73 6.57
N ALA A 12 -3.02 -10.91 7.72
CA ALA A 12 -3.66 -12.17 8.08
C ALA A 12 -4.82 -12.52 7.14
N GLN A 13 -5.63 -11.53 6.73
CA GLN A 13 -6.79 -11.74 5.87
C GLN A 13 -6.40 -12.15 4.44
N PHE A 14 -5.34 -11.55 3.89
CA PHE A 14 -4.94 -11.74 2.49
C PHE A 14 -3.67 -12.59 2.33
N HIS A 15 -3.15 -13.14 3.43
CA HIS A 15 -1.94 -13.95 3.49
C HIS A 15 -0.74 -13.24 2.86
N LEU A 16 -0.58 -11.95 3.18
CA LEU A 16 0.51 -11.12 2.64
C LEU A 16 1.84 -11.50 3.30
N HIS A 17 2.90 -11.43 2.50
CA HIS A 17 4.26 -11.68 2.96
C HIS A 17 4.72 -10.64 4.00
N ASP A 18 5.53 -11.04 4.99
CA ASP A 18 6.02 -10.15 6.06
C ASP A 18 6.70 -8.89 5.51
N LEU A 19 7.61 -9.07 4.53
CA LEU A 19 8.27 -7.96 3.83
C LEU A 19 7.31 -6.96 3.17
N ALA A 20 6.12 -7.39 2.74
CA ALA A 20 5.13 -6.50 2.15
C ALA A 20 4.49 -5.58 3.22
N ILE A 21 4.38 -6.07 4.46
CA ILE A 21 3.92 -5.27 5.60
C ILE A 21 5.01 -4.34 6.09
N GLU A 22 6.23 -4.83 6.21
CA GLU A 22 7.40 -4.00 6.53
C GLU A 22 7.51 -2.83 5.56
N ASP A 23 7.37 -3.07 4.26
CA ASP A 23 7.42 -2.01 3.25
C ASP A 23 6.24 -1.02 3.32
N ALA A 24 5.05 -1.49 3.72
CA ALA A 24 3.89 -0.61 3.95
C ALA A 24 4.00 0.24 5.23
N GLU A 25 4.81 -0.19 6.20
CA GLU A 25 5.14 0.60 7.40
C GLU A 25 6.13 1.74 7.10
N HIS A 26 6.80 1.74 5.94
CA HIS A 26 7.78 2.75 5.55
C HIS A 26 7.19 3.78 4.57
N PRO A 27 6.71 4.93 5.05
CA PRO A 27 6.18 5.99 4.19
C PRO A 27 7.30 6.69 3.39
N HIS A 28 6.89 7.40 2.34
CA HIS A 28 7.74 8.24 1.48
C HIS A 28 8.68 7.46 0.55
N ALA A 29 8.33 6.21 0.27
CA ALA A 29 9.03 5.43 -0.73
C ALA A 29 8.88 6.05 -2.14
N ARG A 30 9.85 5.78 -3.01
CA ARG A 30 9.70 6.09 -4.43
C ARG A 30 8.61 5.19 -5.03
N PRO A 31 7.82 5.67 -6.00
CA PRO A 31 6.86 4.83 -6.71
C PRO A 31 7.52 3.56 -7.24
N LYS A 32 6.93 2.41 -6.91
CA LYS A 32 7.50 1.10 -7.20
C LYS A 32 6.41 0.03 -7.30
N ILE A 33 6.77 -1.09 -7.93
CA ILE A 33 5.98 -2.32 -7.96
C ILE A 33 6.93 -3.44 -7.56
N GLU A 34 6.57 -4.19 -6.54
CA GLU A 34 7.32 -5.34 -6.03
C GLU A 34 6.39 -6.54 -5.93
N GLN A 35 6.94 -7.73 -6.19
CA GLN A 35 6.21 -8.99 -6.07
C GLN A 35 6.65 -9.71 -4.80
N TYR A 36 5.68 -10.08 -3.98
CA TYR A 36 5.87 -10.89 -2.79
C TYR A 36 4.98 -12.13 -2.86
N GLY A 37 5.58 -13.27 -3.21
CA GLY A 37 4.83 -14.49 -3.50
C GLY A 37 3.86 -14.27 -4.66
N ASP A 38 2.56 -14.47 -4.40
CA ASP A 38 1.48 -14.34 -5.37
C ASP A 38 0.79 -12.96 -5.35
N ALA A 39 1.30 -12.02 -4.55
CA ALA A 39 0.76 -10.66 -4.43
C ALA A 39 1.76 -9.61 -4.93
N LEU A 40 1.23 -8.52 -5.48
CA LEU A 40 1.99 -7.31 -5.81
C LEU A 40 1.78 -6.27 -4.71
N PHE A 41 2.87 -5.63 -4.30
CA PHE A 41 2.88 -4.41 -3.52
C PHE A 41 3.22 -3.23 -4.43
N ILE A 42 2.40 -2.18 -4.40
CA ILE A 42 2.56 -1.02 -5.28
C ILE A 42 2.55 0.25 -4.42
N VAL A 43 3.55 1.09 -4.62
CA VAL A 43 3.57 2.45 -4.07
C VAL A 43 3.23 3.41 -5.21
N ALA A 44 2.10 4.11 -5.09
CA ALA A 44 1.66 5.09 -6.07
C ALA A 44 1.73 6.52 -5.49
N ARG A 45 2.17 7.48 -6.31
CA ARG A 45 1.99 8.91 -6.02
C ARG A 45 0.61 9.32 -6.50
N THR A 46 -0.26 9.68 -5.57
CA THR A 46 -1.61 10.16 -5.86
C THR A 46 -1.64 11.67 -5.86
N ALA A 47 -2.58 12.25 -6.60
CA ALA A 47 -2.79 13.69 -6.64
C ALA A 47 -4.28 13.97 -6.41
N GLN A 48 -4.58 14.94 -5.56
CA GLN A 48 -5.94 15.34 -5.23
C GLN A 48 -6.06 16.85 -5.36
N LEU A 49 -7.19 17.31 -5.90
CA LEU A 49 -7.51 18.75 -5.97
C LEU A 49 -8.26 19.14 -4.69
N ILE A 50 -7.61 19.88 -3.81
CA ILE A 50 -8.17 20.34 -2.53
C ILE A 50 -8.12 21.87 -2.54
N GLU A 51 -9.27 22.52 -2.41
CA GLU A 51 -9.39 24.00 -2.38
C GLU A 51 -8.68 24.70 -3.56
N GLY A 52 -8.77 24.11 -4.76
CA GLY A 52 -8.15 24.66 -5.98
C GLY A 52 -6.63 24.46 -6.06
N ARG A 53 -6.03 23.69 -5.16
CA ARG A 53 -4.61 23.33 -5.17
C ARG A 53 -4.42 21.83 -5.33
N VAL A 54 -3.39 21.43 -6.07
CA VAL A 54 -3.02 20.01 -6.19
C VAL A 54 -2.18 19.63 -4.98
N THR A 55 -2.69 18.69 -4.19
CA THR A 55 -2.00 18.05 -3.08
C THR A 55 -1.57 16.66 -3.51
N PHE A 56 -0.30 16.33 -3.28
CA PHE A 56 0.23 15.00 -3.56
C PHE A 56 0.15 14.12 -2.32
N GLY A 57 -0.24 12.87 -2.54
CA GLY A 57 -0.27 11.82 -1.54
C GLY A 57 0.54 10.61 -1.99
N GLU A 58 0.61 9.65 -1.09
CA GLU A 58 1.14 8.32 -1.35
C GLU A 58 0.03 7.32 -1.03
N THR A 59 -0.13 6.31 -1.87
CA THR A 59 -1.11 5.25 -1.67
C THR A 59 -0.42 3.92 -1.87
N HIS A 60 -0.57 3.04 -0.90
CA HIS A 60 -0.03 1.70 -0.93
C HIS A 60 -1.13 0.74 -1.39
N LEU A 61 -0.82 -0.14 -2.35
CA LEU A 61 -1.78 -1.10 -2.87
C LEU A 61 -1.22 -2.51 -2.74
N PHE A 62 -2.03 -3.42 -2.22
CA PHE A 62 -1.83 -4.85 -2.31
C PHE A 62 -2.77 -5.41 -3.38
N VAL A 63 -2.22 -6.10 -4.36
CA VAL A 63 -2.99 -6.70 -5.47
C VAL A 63 -2.68 -8.19 -5.53
N GLY A 64 -3.71 -9.02 -5.47
CA GLY A 64 -3.58 -10.46 -5.63
C GLY A 64 -4.81 -11.06 -6.30
N THR A 65 -4.86 -12.38 -6.39
CA THR A 65 -5.96 -13.07 -7.05
C THR A 65 -7.29 -12.79 -6.36
N GLY A 66 -8.16 -12.04 -7.03
CA GLY A 66 -9.51 -11.72 -6.54
C GLY A 66 -9.58 -10.55 -5.56
N TYR A 67 -8.50 -9.78 -5.34
CA TYR A 67 -8.54 -8.62 -4.46
C TYR A 67 -7.61 -7.47 -4.90
N ILE A 68 -8.03 -6.26 -4.53
CA ILE A 68 -7.20 -5.06 -4.48
C ILE A 68 -7.49 -4.40 -3.13
N VAL A 69 -6.45 -4.15 -2.34
CA VAL A 69 -6.54 -3.45 -1.07
C VAL A 69 -5.72 -2.18 -1.15
N SER A 70 -6.35 -1.03 -0.93
CA SER A 70 -5.67 0.25 -0.78
C SER A 70 -5.53 0.61 0.69
N VAL A 71 -4.33 1.03 1.09
CA VAL A 71 -3.98 1.40 2.46
C VAL A 71 -3.44 2.83 2.50
#